data_AF-A0A7C6MSX6-F1
#
_entry.id   AF-A0A7C6MSX6-F1
#
_cell.length_a   1.000
_cell.length_b   1.000
_cell.length_c   1.000
_cell.angle_alpha   90.00
_cell.angle_beta   90.00
_cell.angle_gamma   90.00
#
_symmetry.space_group_name_H-M   'P 1'
#
loop_
_entity.id
_entity.type
_entity.pdbx_description
1 polymer ?
#
loop_
_entity_poly.entity_id
_entity_poly.type
_entity_poly.pdbx_seq_one_letter_code
_entity_poly.pdbx_strand_id
1 'polypeptide(L)'
;MLPYWLENGLIIFCSDKILDNKSVKNESLTFLKNEDYGEMSQYSFLNTNRGEFVYNYVKGYWTVRYLEEEYPGFLKETFKTYKGEDVVRMIVEKLGLDTTDDEKMWIQLDELLYNHYKHLLETE
;
A
#
# COMPACT_ATOMS: atom_id res chain seq x y z
N MET A 1 1.38 15.70 -5.09
CA MET A 1 2.26 14.59 -5.50
C MET A 1 1.67 13.33 -4.88
N LEU A 2 1.83 12.15 -5.49
CA LEU A 2 1.41 10.92 -4.81
C LEU A 2 2.42 10.62 -3.69
N PRO A 3 1.99 10.05 -2.56
CA PRO A 3 2.93 9.59 -1.55
C PRO A 3 3.75 8.42 -2.10
N TYR A 4 4.97 8.29 -1.61
CA TYR A 4 5.97 7.36 -2.15
C TYR A 4 5.47 5.91 -2.22
N TRP A 5 4.85 5.42 -1.14
CA TRP A 5 4.32 4.06 -1.05
C TRP A 5 3.27 3.79 -2.16
N LEU A 6 2.36 4.72 -2.40
CA LEU A 6 1.28 4.56 -3.37
C LEU A 6 1.81 4.63 -4.80
N GLU A 7 2.71 5.57 -5.08
CA GLU A 7 3.34 5.69 -6.40
C GLU A 7 4.06 4.39 -6.78
N ASN A 8 4.87 3.84 -5.88
CA ASN A 8 5.57 2.59 -6.13
C ASN A 8 4.59 1.43 -6.26
N GLY A 9 3.60 1.34 -5.38
CA GLY A 9 2.55 0.31 -5.46
C GLY A 9 1.89 0.26 -6.84
N LEU A 10 1.52 1.42 -7.39
CA LEU A 10 0.93 1.52 -8.72
C LEU A 10 1.89 1.07 -9.82
N ILE A 11 3.13 1.54 -9.78
CA ILE A 11 4.15 1.19 -10.77
C ILE A 11 4.33 -0.32 -10.82
N ILE A 12 4.49 -0.96 -9.67
CA ILE A 12 4.79 -2.40 -9.58
C ILE A 12 3.56 -3.21 -9.98
N PHE A 13 2.40 -2.90 -9.40
CA PHE A 13 1.17 -3.63 -9.71
C PHE A 13 0.82 -3.54 -11.19
N CYS A 14 0.93 -2.35 -11.80
CA CYS A 14 0.71 -2.18 -13.23
C CYS A 14 1.75 -2.94 -14.06
N SER A 15 3.03 -2.91 -13.66
CA SER A 15 4.10 -3.62 -14.35
C SER A 15 3.87 -5.13 -14.32
N ASP A 16 3.52 -5.68 -13.15
CA ASP A 16 3.19 -7.09 -12.97
C ASP A 16 2.01 -7.52 -13.86
N LYS A 17 0.97 -6.69 -13.94
CA LYS A 17 -0.21 -6.95 -14.79
C LYS A 17 0.11 -6.90 -16.28
N ILE A 18 0.96 -5.98 -16.71
CA ILE A 18 1.33 -5.83 -18.14
C ILE A 18 2.30 -6.93 -18.57
N LEU A 19 3.24 -7.30 -17.71
CA LEU A 19 4.28 -8.28 -18.01
C LEU A 19 3.87 -9.72 -17.68
N ASP A 20 2.68 -9.91 -17.09
CA ASP A 20 2.20 -11.19 -16.57
C ASP A 20 3.23 -11.89 -15.67
N ASN A 21 3.87 -11.10 -14.80
CA ASN A 21 4.93 -11.54 -13.89
C ASN A 21 4.64 -11.04 -12.49
N LYS A 22 4.60 -11.92 -11.50
CA LYS A 22 4.43 -11.53 -10.08
C LYS A 22 5.79 -11.25 -9.47
N SER A 23 6.19 -9.97 -9.46
CA SER A 23 7.50 -9.56 -8.92
C SER A 23 7.52 -9.50 -7.39
N VAL A 24 6.36 -9.22 -6.77
CA VAL A 24 6.20 -9.21 -5.32
C VAL A 24 5.68 -10.56 -4.84
N LYS A 25 6.47 -11.22 -3.97
CA LYS A 25 6.12 -12.55 -3.43
C LYS A 25 5.14 -12.46 -2.26
N ASN A 26 4.41 -13.54 -1.96
CA ASN A 26 3.42 -13.51 -0.88
C ASN A 26 4.09 -13.36 0.50
N GLU A 27 5.28 -13.92 0.71
CA GLU A 27 6.03 -13.80 1.97
C GLU A 27 6.31 -12.35 2.35
N SER A 28 6.26 -11.42 1.38
CA SER A 28 6.37 -10.00 1.65
C SER A 28 5.26 -9.46 2.56
N LEU A 29 4.10 -10.12 2.65
CA LEU A 29 3.04 -9.78 3.62
C LEU A 29 3.51 -9.81 5.07
N THR A 30 4.58 -10.55 5.37
CA THR A 30 5.16 -10.59 6.72
C THR A 30 5.73 -9.26 7.18
N PHE A 31 6.10 -8.36 6.26
CA PHE A 31 6.53 -6.99 6.60
C PHE A 31 5.41 -6.12 7.17
N LEU A 32 4.14 -6.44 6.86
CA LEU A 32 2.98 -5.72 7.40
C LEU A 32 2.69 -6.06 8.86
N LYS A 33 3.35 -7.09 9.42
CA LYS A 33 3.26 -7.41 10.86
C LYS A 33 4.21 -6.58 11.71
N ASN A 34 5.12 -5.83 11.09
CA ASN A 34 6.14 -5.09 11.82
C ASN A 34 5.65 -3.67 12.08
N GLU A 35 5.32 -3.39 13.35
CA GLU A 35 4.85 -2.08 13.82
C GLU A 35 5.98 -1.03 13.85
N ASP A 36 7.24 -1.42 13.69
CA ASP A 36 8.39 -0.51 13.77
C ASP A 36 8.56 0.38 12.52
N TYR A 37 7.76 0.19 11.46
CA TYR A 37 7.91 0.92 10.19
C TYR A 37 6.74 1.86 9.92
N GLY A 38 7.06 3.13 9.66
CA GLY A 38 6.09 4.17 9.30
C GLY A 38 6.14 4.60 7.84
N GLU A 39 5.35 5.62 7.50
CA GLU A 39 5.36 6.24 6.17
C GLU A 39 6.72 6.88 5.87
N MET A 40 7.24 6.61 4.66
CA MET A 40 8.41 7.32 4.17
C MET A 40 7.98 8.60 3.44
N SER A 41 8.46 9.75 3.92
CA SER A 41 8.35 10.99 3.16
C SER A 41 9.29 10.96 1.95
N GLN A 42 8.87 11.60 0.85
CA GLN A 42 9.71 11.78 -0.35
C GLN A 42 11.03 12.55 -0.10
N TYR A 43 11.18 13.19 1.07
CA TYR A 43 12.37 13.96 1.45
C TYR A 43 13.31 13.21 2.42
N SER A 44 12.93 12.03 2.93
CA SER A 44 13.68 11.30 3.96
C SER A 44 14.62 10.20 3.42
N PHE A 45 14.74 10.04 2.10
CA PHE A 45 15.55 8.97 1.47
C PHE A 45 16.99 8.84 2.00
N LEU A 46 17.61 9.93 2.45
CA LEU A 46 18.99 9.91 2.94
C LEU A 46 19.16 9.31 4.35
N ASN A 47 18.08 9.24 5.14
CA ASN A 47 18.12 8.77 6.54
C ASN A 47 17.25 7.52 6.78
N THR A 48 16.57 7.02 5.76
CA THR A 48 15.69 5.86 5.85
C THR A 48 16.48 4.56 5.85
N ASN A 49 16.13 3.64 6.76
CA ASN A 49 16.75 2.32 6.79
C ASN A 49 16.18 1.40 5.69
N ARG A 50 16.94 0.37 5.28
CA ARG A 50 16.50 -0.54 4.20
C ARG A 50 15.15 -1.22 4.50
N GLY A 51 14.83 -1.47 5.76
CA GLY A 51 13.57 -2.09 6.19
C GLY A 51 12.37 -1.21 5.88
N GLU A 52 12.43 0.08 6.20
CA GLU A 52 11.38 1.07 5.90
C GLU A 52 11.12 1.19 4.40
N PHE A 53 12.16 1.10 3.58
CA PHE A 53 12.03 1.09 2.12
C PHE A 53 11.26 -0.13 1.63
N VAL A 54 11.65 -1.32 2.10
CA VAL A 54 10.96 -2.56 1.74
C VAL A 54 9.51 -2.53 2.24
N TYR A 55 9.27 -2.06 3.46
CA TYR A 55 7.93 -1.93 4.02
C TYR A 55 7.03 -1.02 3.18
N ASN A 56 7.47 0.19 2.82
CA ASN A 56 6.66 1.12 2.03
C ASN A 56 6.38 0.56 0.61
N TYR A 57 7.34 -0.16 0.03
CA TYR A 57 7.19 -0.84 -1.25
C TYR A 57 6.13 -1.95 -1.18
N VAL A 58 6.22 -2.80 -0.15
CA VAL A 58 5.27 -3.89 0.11
C VAL A 58 3.87 -3.35 0.37
N LYS A 59 3.73 -2.40 1.30
CA LYS A 59 2.45 -1.77 1.64
C LYS A 59 1.79 -1.13 0.41
N GLY A 60 2.57 -0.43 -0.41
CA GLY A 60 2.14 0.10 -1.70
C GLY A 60 1.52 -0.95 -2.60
N TYR A 61 2.27 -2.00 -2.89
CA TYR A 61 1.83 -3.06 -3.77
C TYR A 61 0.53 -3.72 -3.27
N TRP A 62 0.50 -4.13 -2.01
CA TRP A 62 -0.65 -4.84 -1.46
C TRP A 62 -1.88 -3.95 -1.33
N THR A 63 -1.72 -2.66 -1.04
CA THR A 63 -2.84 -1.70 -1.05
C THR A 63 -3.45 -1.57 -2.43
N VAL A 64 -2.63 -1.35 -3.47
CA VAL A 64 -3.13 -1.22 -4.84
C VAL A 64 -3.81 -2.49 -5.30
N ARG A 65 -3.19 -3.65 -5.03
CA ARG A 65 -3.78 -4.96 -5.35
C ARG A 65 -5.14 -5.13 -4.68
N TYR A 66 -5.23 -4.84 -3.38
CA TYR A 66 -6.48 -4.92 -2.62
C TYR A 66 -7.57 -4.01 -3.21
N LEU A 67 -7.24 -2.77 -3.53
CA LEU A 67 -8.20 -1.83 -4.11
C LEU A 67 -8.69 -2.28 -5.49
N GLU A 68 -7.83 -2.84 -6.33
CA GLU A 68 -8.22 -3.35 -7.64
C GLU A 68 -9.01 -4.66 -7.58
N GLU A 69 -8.77 -5.50 -6.57
CA GLU A 69 -9.50 -6.75 -6.33
C GLU A 69 -10.89 -6.49 -5.70
N GLU A 70 -10.95 -5.72 -4.62
CA GLU A 70 -12.18 -5.51 -3.83
C GLU A 70 -13.03 -4.32 -4.32
N TYR A 71 -12.41 -3.34 -4.97
CA TYR A 71 -13.09 -2.15 -5.49
C TYR A 71 -12.68 -1.82 -6.94
N PRO A 72 -12.94 -2.72 -7.91
CA PRO A 72 -12.49 -2.54 -9.28
C PRO A 72 -12.83 -1.17 -9.87
N GLY A 73 -11.82 -0.46 -10.39
CA GLY A 73 -11.97 0.87 -10.99
C GLY A 73 -12.01 2.05 -10.01
N PHE A 74 -12.02 1.82 -8.69
CA PHE A 74 -11.98 2.88 -7.70
C PHE A 74 -10.76 3.81 -7.86
N LEU A 75 -9.57 3.24 -8.01
CA LEU A 75 -8.34 4.02 -8.20
C LEU A 75 -8.40 4.84 -9.49
N LYS A 76 -8.87 4.24 -10.58
CA LYS A 76 -9.04 4.92 -11.86
C LYS A 76 -9.97 6.13 -11.75
N GLU A 77 -11.11 6.00 -11.10
CA GLU A 77 -12.04 7.13 -10.91
C GLU A 77 -11.46 8.18 -9.95
N THR A 78 -10.80 7.75 -8.88
CA THR A 78 -10.12 8.63 -7.93
C THR A 78 -9.06 9.50 -8.61
N PHE A 79 -8.23 8.90 -9.47
CA PHE A 79 -7.17 9.63 -10.19
C PHE A 79 -7.69 10.62 -11.24
N LYS A 80 -8.95 10.53 -11.67
CA LYS A 80 -9.53 11.56 -12.56
C LYS A 80 -9.84 12.87 -11.82
N THR A 81 -10.09 12.79 -10.51
CA THR A 81 -10.62 13.91 -9.73
C THR A 81 -9.69 14.40 -8.62
N TYR A 82 -8.66 13.63 -8.26
CA TYR A 82 -7.80 13.95 -7.13
C TYR A 82 -7.02 15.27 -7.31
N LYS A 83 -6.76 15.94 -6.19
CA LYS A 83 -5.88 17.10 -6.11
C LYS A 83 -4.82 16.85 -5.02
N GLY A 84 -3.56 16.67 -5.42
CA GLY A 84 -2.47 16.54 -4.45
C GLY A 84 -2.60 15.30 -3.54
N GLU A 85 -2.53 15.50 -2.24
CA GLU A 85 -2.55 14.44 -1.20
C GLU A 85 -3.96 13.93 -0.88
N ASP A 86 -5.01 14.51 -1.49
CA ASP A 86 -6.40 14.09 -1.29
C ASP A 86 -6.64 12.60 -1.58
N VAL A 87 -5.79 11.98 -2.42
CA VAL A 87 -5.89 10.56 -2.78
C VAL A 87 -5.79 9.63 -1.56
N VAL A 88 -4.92 9.95 -0.59
CA VAL A 88 -4.75 9.09 0.60
C VAL A 88 -6.03 9.13 1.42
N ARG A 89 -6.54 10.33 1.67
CA ARG A 89 -7.82 10.51 2.38
C ARG A 89 -8.95 9.75 1.68
N MET A 90 -9.06 9.85 0.36
CA MET A 90 -10.09 9.12 -0.41
C MET A 90 -9.96 7.60 -0.28
N ILE A 91 -8.73 7.06 -0.32
CA ILE A 91 -8.47 5.63 -0.10
C ILE A 91 -8.90 5.23 1.32
N VAL A 92 -8.46 5.98 2.32
CA VAL A 92 -8.69 5.65 3.74
C VAL A 92 -10.19 5.73 4.09
N GLU A 93 -10.89 6.76 3.60
CA GLU A 93 -12.35 6.87 3.69
C GLU A 93 -13.06 5.70 2.99
N LYS A 94 -12.59 5.32 1.80
CA LYS A 94 -13.15 4.19 1.05
C LYS A 94 -13.00 2.86 1.79
N LEU A 95 -11.88 2.69 2.50
CA LEU A 95 -11.56 1.52 3.32
C LEU A 95 -12.24 1.58 4.71
N GLY A 96 -12.88 2.69 5.07
CA GLY A 96 -13.55 2.86 6.36
C GLY A 96 -12.59 2.89 7.55
N LEU A 97 -11.34 3.30 7.34
CA LEU A 97 -10.33 3.36 8.39
C LEU A 97 -10.43 4.67 9.17
N ASP A 98 -10.02 4.65 10.43
CA ASP A 98 -9.98 5.84 11.28
C ASP A 98 -8.86 6.80 10.84
N THR A 99 -9.22 8.06 10.56
CA THR A 99 -8.34 9.15 10.11
C THR A 99 -7.99 10.15 11.22
N THR A 100 -8.32 9.87 12.47
CA THR A 100 -8.07 10.81 13.60
C THR A 100 -6.60 10.88 14.00
N ASP A 101 -5.84 9.85 13.67
CA ASP A 101 -4.44 9.68 13.98
C ASP A 101 -3.77 8.89 12.84
N ASP A 102 -2.74 9.49 12.23
CA ASP A 102 -2.02 8.90 11.11
C ASP A 102 -1.41 7.55 11.52
N GLU A 103 -0.75 7.45 12.68
CA GLU A 103 -0.12 6.20 13.13
C GLU A 103 -1.15 5.08 13.25
N LYS A 104 -2.31 5.39 13.84
CA LYS A 104 -3.42 4.47 13.97
C LYS A 104 -4.00 4.06 12.62
N MET A 105 -4.10 4.99 11.66
CA MET A 105 -4.55 4.72 10.30
C MET A 105 -3.58 3.74 9.61
N TRP A 106 -2.28 3.95 9.76
CA TRP A 106 -1.23 3.11 9.18
C TRP A 106 -1.30 1.68 9.69
N ILE A 107 -1.46 1.49 11.01
CA ILE A 107 -1.64 0.19 11.65
C ILE A 107 -2.90 -0.52 11.14
N GLN A 108 -4.03 0.19 11.07
CA GLN A 108 -5.28 -0.41 10.57
C GLN A 108 -5.16 -0.87 9.10
N LEU A 109 -4.45 -0.12 8.26
CA LEU A 109 -4.19 -0.52 6.89
C LEU A 109 -3.33 -1.78 6.84
N ASP A 110 -2.29 -1.87 7.66
CA ASP A 110 -1.46 -3.08 7.77
C ASP A 110 -2.27 -4.30 8.20
N GLU A 111 -3.08 -4.14 9.25
CA GLU A 111 -3.95 -5.19 9.77
C GLU A 111 -4.97 -5.65 8.72
N LEU A 112 -5.59 -4.72 7.99
CA LEU A 112 -6.55 -5.00 6.92
C LEU A 112 -5.90 -5.89 5.85
N LEU A 113 -4.77 -5.43 5.30
CA LEU A 113 -4.08 -6.09 4.20
C LEU A 113 -3.54 -7.46 4.64
N TYR A 114 -2.89 -7.53 5.81
CA TYR A 114 -2.38 -8.79 6.33
C TYR A 114 -3.52 -9.79 6.58
N ASN A 115 -4.60 -9.38 7.23
CA ASN A 115 -5.71 -10.29 7.51
C ASN A 115 -6.44 -10.77 6.25
N HIS A 116 -6.55 -9.91 5.24
CA HIS A 116 -7.14 -10.29 3.97
C HIS A 116 -6.27 -11.33 3.23
N TYR A 117 -4.95 -11.12 3.17
CA TYR A 117 -4.05 -11.95 2.35
C TYR A 117 -3.29 -13.05 3.09
N LYS A 118 -3.35 -13.17 4.42
CA LYS A 118 -2.58 -14.18 5.19
C LYS A 118 -2.77 -15.62 4.71
N HIS A 119 -3.92 -15.94 4.12
CA HIS A 119 -4.19 -17.25 3.52
C HIS A 119 -3.21 -17.61 2.39
N LEU A 120 -2.64 -16.62 1.70
CA LEU A 120 -1.64 -16.84 0.65
C LEU A 120 -0.31 -17.39 1.20
N LEU A 121 -0.03 -17.17 2.49
CA LEU A 121 1.17 -17.68 3.18
C LEU A 121 1.05 -19.16 3.55
N GLU A 122 -0.16 -19.71 3.54
CA GLU A 122 -0.44 -21.11 3.90
C GLU A 122 -0.35 -22.05 2.69
N THR A 123 -0.34 -21.47 1.49
CA THR A 123 -0.45 -22.18 0.20
C THR A 123 0.87 -22.30 -0.57
N GLU A 124 2.00 -21.96 0.05
CA GLU A 124 3.35 -22.07 -0.53
C GLU A 124 4.06 -23.39 -0.18
#